data_AF-A0A959I7G3-F1
#
_entry.id   AF-A0A959I7G3-F1
#
_cell.length_a   1.000
_cell.length_b   1.000
_cell.length_c   1.000
_cell.angle_alpha   90.00
_cell.angle_beta   90.00
_cell.angle_gamma   90.00
#
_symmetry.space_group_name_H-M   'P 1'
#
loop_
_entity.id
_entity.type
_entity.pdbx_description
1 polymer ?
#
loop_
_entity_poly.entity_id
_entity_poly.type
_entity_poly.pdbx_seq_one_letter_code
_entity_poly.pdbx_strand_id
1 'polypeptide(L)' 'TMEATPGFAAYLWSTGETTASIEIAEGGTYCVTVVDEFGCEFESCQTVILYPVSQTTLEADLCFGGSVVVGG' A
#
# COMPACT_ATOMS: atom_id res chain seq x y z
N THR A 1 1.46 -0.75 0.20
CA THR A 1 1.92 -1.45 -1.01
C THR A 1 2.02 -0.44 -2.14
N MET A 2 3.02 -0.59 -3.00
CA MET A 2 3.09 0.19 -4.24
C MET A 2 2.73 -0.70 -5.41
N GLU A 3 1.95 -0.16 -6.34
CA GLU A 3 1.51 -0.85 -7.54
C GLU A 3 2.00 -0.08 -8.77
N ALA A 4 2.71 -0.77 -9.65
CA ALA A 4 3.03 -0.25 -10.97
C ALA A 4 1.82 -0.42 -11.90
N THR A 5 1.76 0.42 -12.92
CA THR A 5 0.72 0.33 -13.94
C THR A 5 0.73 -1.06 -14.59
N PRO A 6 -0.40 -1.80 -14.60
CA PRO A 6 -0.46 -3.09 -15.28
C PRO A 6 -0.39 -2.92 -16.80
N GLY A 7 0.14 -3.91 -17.50
CA GLY A 7 0.19 -3.93 -18.98
C GLY A 7 1.58 -3.71 -19.59
N PHE A 8 2.64 -3.71 -18.78
CA PHE A 8 4.01 -3.76 -19.27
C PHE A 8 4.50 -5.22 -19.35
N ALA A 9 5.45 -5.47 -20.25
CA ALA A 9 6.04 -6.79 -20.46
C ALA A 9 7.02 -7.17 -19.34
N ALA A 10 7.71 -6.19 -18.76
CA ALA A 10 8.63 -6.38 -17.64
C ALA A 10 8.59 -5.20 -16.65
N TYR A 11 8.92 -5.50 -15.40
CA TYR A 11 9.05 -4.56 -14.30
C TYR A 11 10.41 -4.78 -13.63
N LEU A 12 11.05 -3.69 -13.21
CA LEU A 12 12.30 -3.70 -12.45
C LEU A 12 12.24 -2.59 -11.41
N TRP A 13 12.12 -2.96 -10.15
CA TRP A 13 12.12 -2.04 -9.03
C TRP A 13 13.55 -1.76 -8.56
N SER A 14 13.77 -0.59 -7.96
CA SER A 14 15.03 -0.23 -7.31
C SER A 14 15.40 -1.17 -6.14
N THR A 15 14.44 -1.96 -5.65
CA THR A 15 14.64 -3.03 -4.66
C THR A 15 15.18 -4.33 -5.27
N GLY A 16 15.18 -4.45 -6.61
CA GLY A 16 15.51 -5.67 -7.34
C GLY A 16 14.31 -6.57 -7.64
N GLU A 17 13.11 -6.22 -7.17
CA GLU A 17 11.88 -6.96 -7.46
C GLU A 17 11.44 -6.73 -8.91
N THR A 18 10.75 -7.71 -9.51
CA THR A 18 10.26 -7.64 -10.90
C THR A 18 8.74 -7.87 -11.02
N THR A 19 8.04 -7.78 -9.90
CA THR A 19 6.58 -7.93 -9.83
C THR A 19 5.88 -6.61 -10.14
N ALA A 20 4.61 -6.67 -10.56
CA ALA A 20 3.82 -5.46 -10.77
C ALA A 20 3.49 -4.71 -9.47
N SER A 21 3.59 -5.37 -8.32
CA SER A 21 3.38 -4.77 -7.00
C SER A 21 4.48 -5.19 -6.03
N ILE A 22 4.85 -4.27 -5.14
CA ILE A 22 5.83 -4.51 -4.08
C ILE A 22 5.29 -4.06 -2.72
N GLU A 23 5.67 -4.79 -1.68
CA GLU A 23 5.43 -4.41 -0.30
C GLU A 23 6.58 -3.54 0.21
N ILE A 24 6.24 -2.40 0.81
CA ILE A 24 7.20 -1.42 1.30
C ILE A 24 7.00 -1.29 2.79
N ALA A 25 8.03 -1.65 3.56
CA ALA A 25 8.03 -1.60 5.02
C ALA A 25 8.63 -0.29 5.56
N GLU A 26 9.48 0.38 4.80
CA GLU A 26 10.18 1.61 5.21
C GLU A 26 9.88 2.77 4.27
N GLY A 27 9.89 4.00 4.79
CA GLY A 27 9.79 5.19 3.97
C GLY A 27 11.06 5.37 3.15
N GLY A 28 10.91 5.76 1.89
CA GLY A 28 12.02 5.90 0.96
C GLY A 28 11.56 6.27 -0.45
N THR A 29 12.51 6.56 -1.33
CA THR A 29 12.23 6.75 -2.75
C THR A 29 12.40 5.43 -3.48
N TYR A 30 11.34 4.98 -4.13
CA TYR A 30 11.28 3.75 -4.91
C TYR A 30 11.08 4.11 -6.38
N CYS A 31 11.94 3.59 -7.24
CA CYS A 31 11.82 3.76 -8.69
C CYS A 31 11.48 2.42 -9.32
N VAL A 32 10.61 2.45 -10.33
CA VAL A 32 10.28 1.31 -11.17
C VAL A 32 10.61 1.64 -12.61
N THR A 33 11.41 0.78 -13.23
CA THR A 33 11.63 0.76 -14.67
C THR A 33 10.71 -0.31 -15.25
N VAL A 34 9.90 0.06 -16.22
CA VAL A 34 9.01 -0.84 -16.93
C VAL A 34 9.35 -0.89 -18.40
N VAL A 35 9.17 -2.04 -19.03
CA VAL A 35 9.44 -2.25 -20.46
C VAL A 35 8.15 -2.67 -21.14
N ASP A 36 7.75 -1.98 -22.20
CA ASP A 36 6.59 -2.36 -22.99
C ASP A 36 6.88 -3.57 -23.91
N GLU A 37 5.85 -4.08 -24.58
CA GLU A 37 5.99 -5.18 -25.54
C GLU A 37 6.82 -4.82 -26.79
N PHE A 38 7.04 -3.52 -27.03
CA PHE A 38 7.84 -2.98 -28.13
C PHE A 38 9.30 -2.72 -27.73
N GLY A 39 9.67 -2.97 -26.47
CA GLY A 39 11.01 -2.74 -25.93
C GLY A 39 11.30 -1.30 -25.48
N CYS A 40 10.27 -0.45 -25.36
CA CYS A 40 10.41 0.90 -24.81
C CYS A 40 10.49 0.85 -23.29
N GLU A 41 11.52 1.48 -22.74
CA GLU A 41 11.74 1.58 -21.30
C GLU A 41 11.14 2.88 -20.74
N PHE A 42 10.40 2.77 -19.65
CA PHE A 42 9.85 3.90 -18.91
C PHE A 42 10.27 3.81 -17.45
N GLU A 43 10.74 4.91 -16.88
CA GLU A 43 11.09 4.99 -15.47
C GLU A 43 10.10 5.88 -14.73
N SER A 44 9.66 5.44 -13.56
CA SER A 44 8.82 6.22 -12.66
C SER A 44 9.32 6.09 -11.23
N CYS A 45 9.60 7.23 -10.60
CA CYS A 45 10.05 7.30 -9.20
C CYS A 45 8.95 7.88 -8.32
N GLN A 46 8.73 7.25 -7.17
CA GLN A 46 7.78 7.71 -6.16
C GLN A 46 8.41 7.65 -4.77
N THR A 47 8.22 8.73 -4.01
CA THR A 47 8.69 8.83 -2.63
C THR A 47 7.56 8.43 -1.68
N VAL A 48 7.80 7.39 -0.88
CA VAL A 48 6.92 6.90 0.18
C VAL A 48 7.36 7.55 1.49
N ILE A 49 6.47 8.36 2.05
CA ILE A 49 6.68 8.98 3.37
C ILE A 49 5.80 8.23 4.36
N LEU A 50 6.42 7.48 5.28
CA LEU A 50 5.72 6.90 6.41
C LEU A 50 5.59 7.96 7.49
N TYR A 51 4.36 8.41 7.75
CA TYR A 51 4.07 9.16 8.96
C TYR A 51 3.94 8.15 10.11
N PRO A 52 4.53 8.40 11.29
CA PRO A 52 4.20 7.59 12.45
C PRO A 52 2.68 7.72 12.66
N VAL A 53 1.99 6.57 12.68
CA VAL A 53 0.61 6.55 13.10
C VAL A 53 0.58 7.10 14.53
N SER A 54 0.00 8.28 14.73
CA SER A 54 -0.49 8.66 16.05
C SER A 54 -1.52 7.59 16.40
N GLN A 55 -1.13 6.60 17.21
CA GLN A 55 -2.04 5.62 17.76
C GLN A 55 -2.96 6.36 18.73
N THR A 56 -4.04 6.95 18.22
CA THR A 56 -5.22 7.21 19.03
C THR A 56 -5.96 5.88 19.12
N THR A 57 -5.49 5.02 20.01
CA THR A 57 -6.26 3.87 20.50
C THR A 57 -7.43 4.44 21.31
N LEU A 58 -8.53 4.76 20.64
CA LEU A 58 -9.82 4.92 21.33
C LEU A 58 -10.32 3.52 21.66
N GLU A 59 -9.74 2.93 22.71
CA GLU A 59 -10.33 1.77 23.37
C GLU A 59 -11.59 2.25 24.09
N ALA A 60 -12.73 2.18 23.41
CA ALA A 60 -14.03 2.09 24.06
C ALA A 60 -14.67 0.79 23.61
N ASP A 61 -14.23 -0.27 24.28
CA ASP A 61 -14.96 -1.51 24.45
C ASP A 61 -16.40 -1.16 24.90
N LEU A 62 -17.31 -1.04 23.93
CA LEU A 62 -18.74 -0.86 24.16
C LEU A 62 -19.40 -2.24 24.16
N CYS A 63 -18.94 -3.11 25.06
CA CYS A 63 -19.76 -4.23 25.52
C CYS A 63 -20.87 -3.70 26.44
N PHE A 64 -22.06 -3.47 25.90
CA PHE A 64 -23.30 -3.70 26.66
C PHE A 64 -24.36 -4.33 25.77
N GLY A 65 -24.41 -5.66 25.81
CA GLY A 65 -25.66 -6.38 25.70
C GLY A 65 -26.54 -6.03 26.89
N GLY A 66 -27.74 -5.54 26.61
CA GLY A 66 -28.80 -5.33 27.59
C GLY A 66 -30.11 -5.06 26.85
N SER A 67 -30.93 -6.09 26.65
CA SER A 67 -32.27 -5.95 26.09
C SER A 67 -33.14 -5.10 27.00
N VAL A 68 -33.69 -4.00 26.49
CA VAL A 68 -34.76 -3.26 27.17
C VAL A 68 -36.08 -4.01 26.94
N VAL A 69 -36.60 -4.65 27.99
CA VAL A 69 -38.03 -5.01 28.08
C VAL A 69 -38.80 -3.79 28.59
N VAL A 70 -39.78 -3.30 27.83
CA VAL A 70 -40.80 -2.39 28.37
C VAL A 70 -42.08 -3.19 28.51
N GLY A 71 -42.35 -3.63 29.74
CA GLY A 71 -43.66 -4.08 30.18
C GLY A 71 -44.36 -2.94 30.90
N GLY A 72 -45.57 -2.64 30.46
CA GLY A 72 -46.53 -1.72 31.07
C GLY A 72 -47.84 -1.84 30.33
#